data_AF-A0A7D6DRE0-F1
#
_entry.id   AF-A0A7D6DRE0-F1
#
_cell.length_a   1.000
_cell.length_b   1.000
_cell.length_c   1.000
_cell.angle_alpha   90.00
_cell.angle_beta   90.00
_cell.angle_gamma   90.00
#
_symmetry.space_group_name_H-M   'P 1'
#
loop_
_entity.id
_entity.type
_entity.pdbx_description
1 polymer ?
#
loop_
_entity_poly.entity_id
_entity_poly.type
_entity_poly.pdbx_seq_one_letter_code
_entity_poly.pdbx_strand_id
1 'polypeptide(L)'
;MITHVSPLGSMDLLSQIEVSILKRTASSDLYQLFRNCSLAVLNSGSKTDNSKELIAKYPNFDINVLQRERGVKLELINPPEKAFVDGRIIRSLQANLFSVLRDILFVHTQIISAEKLLALSLHDSISITNIIFTILRNARALHLDEDPNTIVCWGGHSINERLC
;
A
#
# COMPACT_ATOMS: atom_id res chain seq x y z
N MET A 1 -17.74 -5.50 12.31
CA MET A 1 -17.02 -4.40 12.99
C MET A 1 -16.57 -3.39 11.95
N ILE A 2 -16.76 -2.09 12.16
CA ILE A 2 -16.31 -1.03 11.25
C ILE A 2 -15.37 -0.10 12.01
N THR A 3 -14.21 0.25 11.44
CA THR A 3 -13.24 1.15 12.06
C THR A 3 -12.70 2.15 11.05
N HIS A 4 -12.47 3.38 11.50
CA HIS A 4 -11.94 4.45 10.67
C HIS A 4 -10.48 4.74 11.03
N VAL A 5 -9.63 4.77 10.03
CA VAL A 5 -8.20 5.04 10.17
C VAL A 5 -7.85 6.31 9.40
N SER A 6 -7.16 7.23 10.07
CA SER A 6 -6.67 8.48 9.45
C SER A 6 -5.18 8.35 9.15
N PRO A 7 -4.62 9.07 8.17
CA PRO A 7 -3.20 9.00 7.84
C PRO A 7 -2.31 9.44 9.02
N LEU A 8 -1.10 8.88 9.07
CA LEU A 8 -0.05 9.35 9.97
C LEU A 8 0.72 10.48 9.28
N GLY A 9 0.48 11.71 9.70
CA GLY A 9 1.13 12.89 9.14
C GLY A 9 0.48 13.43 7.87
N SER A 10 1.25 14.19 7.08
CA SER A 10 0.80 14.82 5.85
C SER A 10 0.77 13.80 4.71
N MET A 11 -0.23 12.94 4.69
CA MET A 11 -0.60 12.33 3.41
C MET A 11 -1.23 13.41 2.54
N ASP A 12 -0.74 13.51 1.32
CA ASP A 12 -1.16 14.51 0.35
C ASP A 12 -2.66 14.38 0.05
N LEU A 13 -3.30 15.54 -0.18
CA LEU A 13 -4.72 15.65 -0.47
C LEU A 13 -5.03 14.86 -1.75
N LEU A 14 -5.80 13.77 -1.63
CA LEU A 14 -6.29 13.05 -2.81
C LEU A 14 -7.40 13.86 -3.49
N SER A 15 -7.30 13.98 -4.81
CA SER A 15 -8.35 14.52 -5.66
C SER A 15 -9.57 13.60 -5.69
N GLN A 16 -10.73 14.16 -6.07
CA GLN A 16 -11.96 13.38 -6.29
C GLN A 16 -11.75 12.29 -7.36
N ILE A 17 -10.92 12.56 -8.37
CA ILE A 17 -10.61 11.62 -9.45
C ILE A 17 -9.86 10.41 -8.89
N GLU A 18 -8.79 10.62 -8.11
CA GLU A 18 -8.00 9.53 -7.50
C GLU A 18 -8.85 8.67 -6.57
N VAL A 19 -9.72 9.28 -5.76
CA VAL A 19 -10.65 8.55 -4.91
C VAL A 19 -11.66 7.77 -5.76
N SER A 20 -12.17 8.35 -6.85
CA SER A 20 -13.13 7.69 -7.74
C SER A 20 -12.56 6.47 -8.46
N ILE A 21 -11.26 6.48 -8.76
CA ILE A 21 -10.54 5.37 -9.41
C ILE A 21 -10.62 4.11 -8.52
N LEU A 22 -10.44 4.27 -7.21
CA LEU A 22 -10.58 3.15 -6.26
C LEU A 22 -12.03 2.83 -5.91
N LYS A 23 -12.95 3.80 -5.99
CA LYS A 23 -14.38 3.56 -5.78
C LYS A 23 -15.08 2.91 -6.95
N ARG A 24 -14.49 2.92 -8.16
CA ARG A 24 -15.09 2.35 -9.36
C ARG A 24 -15.13 0.83 -9.22
N THR A 25 -16.21 0.36 -8.60
CA THR A 25 -16.62 -1.03 -8.39
C THR A 25 -15.70 -1.85 -7.48
N ALA A 26 -16.27 -2.43 -6.42
CA ALA A 26 -15.61 -3.44 -5.57
C ALA A 26 -15.15 -4.69 -6.35
N SER A 27 -15.55 -4.80 -7.63
CA SER A 27 -15.15 -5.79 -8.61
C SER A 27 -14.04 -5.34 -9.56
N SER A 28 -13.49 -4.13 -9.44
CA SER A 28 -12.33 -3.74 -10.26
C SER A 28 -11.06 -4.45 -9.80
N ASP A 29 -10.20 -4.81 -10.75
CA ASP A 29 -8.91 -5.45 -10.46
C ASP A 29 -8.04 -4.58 -9.54
N LEU A 30 -8.11 -3.26 -9.72
CA LEU A 30 -7.38 -2.31 -8.88
C LEU A 30 -7.90 -2.31 -7.44
N TYR A 31 -9.22 -2.38 -7.25
CA TYR A 31 -9.80 -2.50 -5.92
C TYR A 31 -9.39 -3.82 -5.27
N GLN A 32 -9.46 -4.94 -5.99
CA GLN A 32 -9.04 -6.24 -5.47
C GLN A 32 -7.56 -6.26 -5.08
N LEU A 33 -6.69 -5.64 -5.89
CA LEU A 33 -5.28 -5.46 -5.56
C LEU A 33 -5.12 -4.63 -4.28
N PHE A 34 -5.79 -3.47 -4.20
CA PHE A 34 -5.74 -2.59 -3.03
C PHE A 34 -6.23 -3.29 -1.75
N ARG A 35 -7.36 -4.00 -1.84
CA ARG A 35 -7.93 -4.80 -0.75
C ARG A 35 -6.96 -5.88 -0.28
N ASN A 36 -6.41 -6.66 -1.21
CA ASN A 36 -5.53 -7.78 -0.87
C ASN A 36 -4.19 -7.31 -0.29
N CYS A 37 -3.59 -6.24 -0.83
CA CYS A 37 -2.40 -5.61 -0.25
C CYS A 37 -2.67 -5.08 1.16
N SER A 38 -3.82 -4.42 1.37
CA SER A 38 -4.22 -3.89 2.68
C SER A 38 -4.45 -5.02 3.71
N LEU A 39 -5.06 -6.13 3.28
CA LEU A 39 -5.24 -7.31 4.13
C LEU A 39 -3.90 -7.95 4.52
N ALA A 40 -2.95 -8.02 3.59
CA ALA A 40 -1.61 -8.51 3.86
C ALA A 40 -0.89 -7.64 4.88
N VAL A 41 -0.98 -6.31 4.75
CA VAL A 41 -0.46 -5.36 5.75
C VAL A 41 -1.06 -5.64 7.12
N LEU A 42 -2.39 -5.73 7.23
CA LEU A 42 -3.07 -5.96 8.51
C LEU A 42 -2.72 -7.30 9.17
N ASN A 43 -2.20 -8.27 8.42
CA ASN A 43 -1.75 -9.56 8.93
C ASN A 43 -0.22 -9.68 9.05
N SER A 44 0.51 -8.56 8.96
CA SER A 44 1.95 -8.54 9.20
C SER A 44 2.25 -9.09 10.61
N GLY A 45 3.17 -10.05 10.70
CA GLY A 45 3.46 -10.79 11.94
C GLY A 45 2.62 -12.06 12.14
N SER A 46 1.76 -12.43 11.19
CA SER A 46 1.15 -13.76 11.17
C SER A 46 2.18 -14.84 10.85
N LYS A 47 2.03 -16.03 11.45
CA LYS A 47 2.87 -17.21 11.18
C LYS A 47 2.43 -18.00 9.93
N THR A 48 1.56 -17.43 9.11
CA THR A 48 1.02 -18.08 7.91
C THR A 48 1.85 -17.67 6.70
N ASP A 49 2.46 -18.63 6.03
CA ASP A 49 3.27 -18.43 4.81
C ASP A 49 2.40 -18.52 3.52
N ASN A 50 1.17 -19.03 3.63
CA ASN A 50 0.27 -19.16 2.48
C ASN A 50 -0.63 -17.93 2.29
N SER A 51 -0.34 -17.12 1.28
CA SER A 51 -1.12 -15.93 0.92
C SER A 51 -2.56 -16.24 0.47
N LYS A 52 -2.82 -17.40 -0.14
CA LYS A 52 -4.17 -17.80 -0.56
C LYS A 52 -5.05 -18.15 0.63
N GLU A 53 -4.50 -18.89 1.59
CA GLU A 53 -5.18 -19.20 2.85
C GLU A 53 -5.49 -17.93 3.63
N LEU A 54 -4.58 -16.96 3.63
CA LEU A 54 -4.80 -15.67 4.27
C LEU A 54 -6.03 -14.94 3.71
N ILE A 55 -6.11 -14.83 2.38
CA ILE A 55 -7.23 -14.16 1.71
C ILE A 55 -8.53 -14.93 1.97
N ALA A 56 -8.50 -16.27 1.88
CA ALA A 56 -9.66 -17.13 2.12
C ALA A 56 -10.16 -17.07 3.58
N LYS A 57 -9.29 -16.80 4.54
CA LYS A 57 -9.63 -16.67 5.97
C LYS A 57 -10.42 -15.39 6.27
N TYR A 58 -10.29 -14.36 5.44
CA TYR A 58 -10.96 -13.06 5.62
C TYR A 58 -11.86 -12.73 4.43
N PRO A 59 -12.90 -13.55 4.14
CA PRO A 59 -13.80 -13.30 3.01
C PRO A 59 -14.64 -12.04 3.24
N ASN A 60 -14.94 -11.73 4.50
CA ASN A 60 -15.77 -10.59 4.90
C ASN A 60 -14.98 -9.30 5.15
N PHE A 61 -13.65 -9.32 4.96
CA PHE A 61 -12.84 -8.12 5.06
C PHE A 61 -13.13 -7.20 3.87
N ASP A 62 -13.23 -5.91 4.11
CA ASP A 62 -13.33 -4.93 3.04
C ASP A 62 -12.72 -3.59 3.44
N ILE A 63 -12.37 -2.76 2.46
CA ILE A 63 -11.72 -1.47 2.71
C ILE A 63 -12.21 -0.38 1.77
N ASN A 64 -12.73 0.71 2.34
CA ASN A 64 -13.22 1.85 1.59
C ASN A 64 -12.31 3.08 1.77
N VAL A 65 -12.11 3.81 0.69
CA VAL A 65 -11.43 5.11 0.69
C VAL A 65 -12.48 6.21 0.84
N LEU A 66 -12.44 6.91 1.97
CA LEU A 66 -13.36 7.97 2.33
C LEU A 66 -12.68 9.32 2.20
N GLN A 67 -13.25 10.21 1.40
CA GLN A 67 -12.80 11.59 1.35
C GLN A 67 -13.50 12.43 2.42
N ARG A 68 -12.75 13.32 3.05
CA ARG A 68 -13.19 14.28 4.06
C ARG A 68 -12.55 15.63 3.76
N GLU A 69 -13.07 16.69 4.40
CA GLU A 69 -12.59 18.07 4.19
C GLU A 69 -11.08 18.24 4.44
N ARG A 70 -10.51 17.44 5.35
CA ARG A 70 -9.09 17.49 5.74
C ARG A 70 -8.26 16.34 5.15
N GLY A 71 -8.70 15.75 4.04
CA GLY A 71 -7.98 14.70 3.31
C GLY A 71 -8.71 13.35 3.29
N VAL A 72 -7.93 12.27 3.26
CA VAL A 72 -8.44 10.91 3.11
C VAL A 72 -8.54 10.18 4.45
N LYS A 73 -9.52 9.29 4.59
CA LYS A 73 -9.63 8.28 5.64
C LYS A 73 -9.87 6.92 5.01
N LEU A 74 -9.38 5.88 5.68
CA LEU A 74 -9.70 4.50 5.34
C LEU A 74 -10.78 3.98 6.30
N GLU A 75 -11.81 3.37 5.74
CA GLU A 75 -12.80 2.61 6.49
C GLU A 75 -12.50 1.13 6.31
N LEU A 76 -12.25 0.45 7.43
CA LEU A 76 -11.98 -0.97 7.48
C LEU A 76 -13.23 -1.71 7.95
N ILE A 77 -13.70 -2.65 7.15
CA ILE A 77 -14.85 -3.51 7.43
C ILE A 77 -14.32 -4.90 7.79
N ASN A 78 -14.65 -5.37 8.99
CA ASN A 78 -14.20 -6.65 9.56
C ASN A 78 -12.67 -6.89 9.41
N PRO A 79 -11.82 -5.94 9.84
CA PRO A 79 -10.37 -6.14 9.80
C PRO A 79 -9.91 -7.22 10.79
N PRO A 80 -8.75 -7.85 10.55
CA PRO A 80 -8.13 -8.77 11.51
C PRO A 80 -7.94 -8.11 12.88
N GLU A 81 -8.43 -8.76 13.94
CA GLU A 81 -8.34 -8.25 15.32
C GLU A 81 -6.89 -8.06 15.79
N LYS A 82 -5.97 -8.91 15.31
CA LYS A 82 -4.53 -8.85 15.62
C LYS A 82 -3.85 -7.55 15.18
N ALA A 83 -4.48 -6.78 14.28
CA ALA A 83 -3.98 -5.48 13.88
C ALA A 83 -4.21 -4.37 14.93
N PHE A 84 -4.96 -4.67 16.00
CA PHE A 84 -5.37 -3.73 17.03
C PHE A 84 -4.81 -4.11 18.41
N VAL A 85 -4.48 -3.08 19.19
CA VAL A 85 -4.16 -3.17 20.62
C VAL A 85 -5.09 -2.18 21.33
N ASP A 86 -5.89 -2.67 22.28
CA ASP A 86 -6.92 -1.88 22.99
C ASP A 86 -7.85 -1.09 22.05
N GLY A 87 -8.26 -1.73 20.95
CA GLY A 87 -9.14 -1.15 19.93
C GLY A 87 -8.47 -0.08 19.04
N ARG A 88 -7.16 0.16 19.18
CA ARG A 88 -6.39 1.08 18.34
C ARG A 88 -5.49 0.31 17.39
N ILE A 89 -5.49 0.69 16.11
CA ILE A 89 -4.61 0.08 15.12
C ILE A 89 -3.13 0.33 15.46
N ILE A 90 -2.28 -0.67 15.26
CA ILE A 90 -0.83 -0.54 15.43
C ILE A 90 -0.29 0.50 14.43
N ARG A 91 0.52 1.45 14.91
CA ARG A 91 1.01 2.60 14.10
C ARG A 91 1.77 2.20 12.84
N SER A 92 2.59 1.15 12.89
CA SER A 92 3.32 0.67 11.70
C SER A 92 2.37 0.13 10.63
N LEU A 93 1.33 -0.62 11.02
CA LEU A 93 0.31 -1.11 10.09
C LEU A 93 -0.48 0.03 9.50
N GLN A 94 -0.83 1.02 10.32
CA GLN A 94 -1.46 2.26 9.87
C GLN A 94 -0.60 2.97 8.82
N ALA A 95 0.70 3.18 9.07
CA ALA A 95 1.60 3.80 8.09
C ALA A 95 1.63 2.99 6.78
N ASN A 96 1.78 1.67 6.87
CA ASN A 96 1.86 0.78 5.72
C ASN A 96 0.56 0.74 4.90
N LEU A 97 -0.62 0.80 5.53
CA LEU A 97 -1.90 0.90 4.81
C LEU A 97 -1.95 2.13 3.90
N PHE A 98 -1.42 3.23 4.40
CA PHE A 98 -1.36 4.48 3.67
C PHE A 98 -0.24 4.45 2.60
N SER A 99 0.89 3.78 2.85
CA SER A 99 1.88 3.49 1.79
C SER A 99 1.26 2.67 0.64
N VAL A 100 0.47 1.64 0.95
CA VAL A 100 -0.26 0.85 -0.05
C VAL A 100 -1.20 1.73 -0.88
N LEU A 101 -1.98 2.59 -0.23
CA LEU A 101 -2.88 3.53 -0.92
C LEU A 101 -2.11 4.46 -1.87
N ARG A 102 -1.02 5.07 -1.39
CA ARG A 102 -0.17 5.98 -2.16
C ARG A 102 0.41 5.28 -3.38
N ASP A 103 1.03 4.11 -3.19
CA ASP A 103 1.80 3.46 -4.25
C ASP A 103 0.88 2.86 -5.33
N ILE A 104 -0.27 2.29 -4.95
CA ILE A 104 -1.26 1.77 -5.92
C ILE A 104 -1.86 2.91 -6.75
N LEU A 105 -2.28 4.01 -6.12
CA LEU A 105 -2.82 5.16 -6.84
C LEU A 105 -1.78 5.80 -7.74
N PHE A 106 -0.57 6.02 -7.22
CA PHE A 106 0.51 6.65 -7.96
C PHE A 106 0.87 5.83 -9.21
N VAL A 107 1.12 4.53 -9.06
CA VAL A 107 1.50 3.66 -10.19
C VAL A 107 0.38 3.58 -11.22
N HIS A 108 -0.88 3.42 -10.79
CA HIS A 108 -2.00 3.29 -11.72
C HIS A 108 -2.25 4.59 -12.51
N THR A 109 -2.19 5.74 -11.85
CA THR A 109 -2.47 7.05 -12.47
C THR A 109 -1.29 7.58 -13.28
N GLN A 110 -0.07 7.47 -12.76
CA GLN A 110 1.11 8.12 -13.36
C GLN A 110 1.93 7.21 -14.26
N ILE A 111 1.76 5.89 -14.18
CA ILE A 111 2.54 4.95 -15.01
C ILE A 111 1.62 4.29 -16.03
N ILE A 112 0.57 3.60 -15.58
CA ILE A 112 -0.32 2.87 -16.50
C ILE A 112 -1.15 3.84 -17.36
N SER A 113 -1.71 4.90 -16.75
CA SER A 113 -2.48 5.87 -17.53
C SER A 113 -1.57 6.81 -18.35
N ALA A 114 -0.32 6.99 -17.91
CA ALA A 114 0.64 7.85 -18.60
C ALA A 114 1.51 7.12 -19.64
N GLU A 115 1.56 5.78 -19.70
CA GLU A 115 2.05 5.06 -20.89
C GLU A 115 1.36 5.58 -22.15
N LYS A 116 0.08 5.95 -22.03
CA LYS A 116 -0.73 6.51 -23.10
C LYS A 116 -0.40 7.97 -23.44
N LEU A 117 0.30 8.70 -22.56
CA LEU A 117 0.44 10.17 -22.60
C LEU A 117 1.91 10.64 -22.66
N LEU A 118 2.84 9.90 -22.05
CA LEU A 118 4.28 10.20 -21.97
C LEU A 118 5.14 9.36 -22.94
N ALA A 119 4.54 8.45 -23.73
CA ALA A 119 5.27 7.52 -24.59
C ALA A 119 6.39 6.75 -23.86
N LEU A 120 6.23 6.55 -22.54
CA LEU A 120 7.12 5.72 -21.73
C LEU A 120 6.91 4.28 -22.19
N SER A 121 7.84 3.79 -22.99
CA SER A 121 7.86 2.39 -23.37
C SER A 121 8.35 1.59 -22.17
N LEU A 122 7.54 0.66 -21.64
CA LEU A 122 8.01 -0.34 -20.67
C LEU A 122 9.04 -1.31 -21.25
N HIS A 123 9.45 -1.12 -22.51
CA HIS A 123 10.52 -1.86 -23.16
C HIS A 123 11.83 -1.05 -23.26
N ASP A 124 11.82 0.22 -22.87
CA ASP A 124 13.02 1.07 -22.88
C ASP A 124 13.65 1.19 -21.48
N SER A 125 14.96 0.91 -21.41
CA SER A 125 15.73 0.91 -20.17
C SER A 125 15.75 2.26 -19.46
N ILE A 126 15.79 3.36 -20.22
CA ILE A 126 15.81 4.73 -19.68
C ILE A 126 14.45 5.03 -19.04
N SER A 127 13.38 4.68 -19.74
CA SER A 127 12.00 4.83 -19.25
C SER A 127 11.78 4.04 -17.94
N ILE A 128 12.20 2.78 -17.88
CA ILE A 128 12.09 1.95 -16.66
C ILE A 128 12.85 2.58 -15.48
N THR A 129 14.08 3.05 -15.71
CA THR A 129 14.90 3.67 -14.66
C THR A 129 14.23 4.92 -14.09
N ASN A 130 13.68 5.78 -14.95
CA ASN A 130 12.97 6.99 -14.53
C ASN A 130 11.67 6.67 -13.79
N ILE A 131 10.96 5.61 -14.20
CA ILE A 131 9.77 5.12 -13.49
C ILE A 131 10.13 4.71 -12.06
N ILE A 132 11.16 3.88 -11.88
CA ILE A 132 11.63 3.43 -10.56
C ILE A 132 12.01 4.63 -9.68
N PHE A 133 12.79 5.57 -10.23
CA PHE A 133 13.18 6.80 -9.54
C PHE A 133 11.95 7.61 -9.09
N THR A 134 10.95 7.75 -9.96
CA THR A 134 9.74 8.53 -9.67
C THR A 134 8.91 7.87 -8.56
N ILE A 135 8.78 6.54 -8.55
CA ILE A 135 8.11 5.80 -7.48
C ILE A 135 8.83 6.05 -6.13
N LEU A 136 10.15 5.87 -6.08
CA LEU A 136 10.93 6.06 -4.85
C LEU A 136 10.88 7.51 -4.34
N ARG A 137 10.93 8.49 -5.25
CA ARG A 137 10.78 9.91 -4.93
C ARG A 137 9.39 10.21 -4.34
N ASN A 138 8.32 9.73 -4.99
CA ASN A 138 6.96 9.88 -4.49
C ASN A 138 6.78 9.19 -3.13
N ALA A 139 7.50 8.10 -2.90
CA ALA A 139 7.51 7.40 -1.64
C ALA A 139 8.26 8.14 -0.51
N ARG A 140 8.94 9.26 -0.83
CA ARG A 140 9.85 9.98 0.06
C ARG A 140 10.98 9.09 0.60
N ALA A 141 11.44 8.15 -0.22
CA ALA A 141 12.50 7.21 0.13
C ALA A 141 13.91 7.67 -0.31
N LEU A 142 14.01 8.81 -1.01
CA LEU A 142 15.26 9.40 -1.48
C LEU A 142 15.53 10.67 -0.69
N HIS A 143 16.56 10.66 0.16
CA HIS A 143 17.01 11.82 0.93
C HIS A 143 18.23 12.46 0.26
N LEU A 144 18.24 13.78 0.11
CA LEU A 144 19.26 14.51 -0.66
C LEU A 144 20.51 14.88 0.16
N ASP A 145 20.40 14.91 1.49
CA ASP A 145 21.42 15.46 2.40
C ASP A 145 22.00 14.39 3.34
N GLU A 146 22.06 13.13 2.91
CA GLU A 146 22.59 12.02 3.70
C GLU A 146 23.77 11.35 3.00
N ASP A 147 24.86 11.12 3.73
CA ASP A 147 25.94 10.26 3.26
C ASP A 147 25.44 8.82 3.05
N PRO A 148 26.05 8.03 2.14
CA PRO A 148 25.61 6.66 1.88
C PRO A 148 25.59 5.79 3.14
N ASN A 149 24.39 5.42 3.58
CA ASN A 149 24.15 4.70 4.85
C ASN A 149 23.20 3.49 4.71
N THR A 150 22.74 3.19 3.49
CA THR A 150 21.74 2.15 3.22
C THR A 150 22.41 0.85 2.78
N ILE A 151 22.13 -0.26 3.48
CA ILE A 151 22.62 -1.61 3.16
C ILE A 151 21.44 -2.48 2.73
N VAL A 152 21.54 -3.11 1.57
CA VAL A 152 20.53 -4.06 1.08
C VAL A 152 20.87 -5.46 1.59
N CYS A 153 19.99 -6.06 2.39
CA CYS A 153 20.14 -7.41 2.91
C CYS A 153 19.18 -8.37 2.21
N TRP A 154 19.68 -9.50 1.72
CA TRP A 154 18.87 -10.60 1.18
C TRP A 154 19.02 -11.85 2.06
N GLY A 155 17.92 -12.57 2.26
CA GLY A 155 17.87 -13.76 3.11
C GLY A 155 16.59 -14.56 2.90
N GLY A 156 16.52 -15.76 3.48
CA GLY A 156 15.35 -16.64 3.37
C GLY A 156 14.19 -16.20 4.28
N HIS A 157 12.94 -16.39 3.83
CA HIS A 157 11.74 -16.14 4.65
C HIS A 157 11.60 -17.12 5.83
N SER A 158 12.03 -18.37 5.64
CA SER A 158 11.97 -19.42 6.65
C SER A 158 13.38 -19.93 6.95
N ILE A 159 13.89 -19.57 8.13
CA ILE A 159 15.23 -19.92 8.61
C ILE A 159 15.13 -20.56 10.00
N ASN A 160 16.09 -21.43 10.32
CA ASN A 160 16.16 -22.04 11.65
C ASN A 160 16.81 -21.07 12.67
N GLU A 161 16.58 -21.28 13.96
CA GLU A 161 17.14 -20.44 15.04
C GLU A 161 18.67 -20.40 15.07
N ARG A 162 19.37 -21.38 14.47
CA ARG A 162 20.84 -21.42 14.45
C ARG A 162 21.47 -20.54 13.37
N LEU A 163 20.66 -20.03 12.45
CA LEU A 163 21.05 -19.15 11.35
C LEU A 163 20.62 -17.68 11.58
N CYS A 164 19.98 -17.40 12.72
CA CYS A 164 19.59 -16.05 13.16
C CYS A 164 20.71 -15.35 13.92
#